data_AF-A0A7C7NHY7-F1
#
_entry.id   AF-A0A7C7NHY7-F1
#
_cell.length_a   1.000
_cell.length_b   1.000
_cell.length_c   1.000
_cell.angle_alpha   90.00
_cell.angle_beta   90.00
_cell.angle_gamma   90.00
#
_symmetry.space_group_name_H-M   'P 1'
#
loop_
_entity.id
_entity.type
_entity.pdbx_description
1 polymer ?
#
loop_
_entity_poly.entity_id
_entity_poly.type
_entity_poly.pdbx_seq_one_letter_code
_entity_poly.pdbx_strand_id
1 'polypeptide(L)'
;MEKSIQTKNITVKVFRFNGDTDVLPYYKEYKLEVSQEDVVLDVLNRIKWEHSGSLSYRRSCRHGICGSCAVKVNNKGVLACKERVFDLIDLFGDELVIDPLNKQRVIKDLVIDKKDFWDKYDAVQPYLVADVEEEPEKENLVTPDEVEKIADADYCIQCGACYYSCPVIEVNPEFIGPAAFAKAYRFTSDNRDDAKIERLETVSQMGSGVWDCVKCFECAQVCPKDVNPIDKITRLHQQTFQEGVAESNVATRHAVGFKHSIEQHGFLDEGGLVFYSEGPLGMVQHIPEAVNMFKNGKIPMPWNLPKSKNLEEIKKIVKISSTAKF
;
A
#
# COMPACT_ATOMS: atom_id res chain seq x y z
N MET A 1 28.01 -17.60 -30.01
CA MET A 1 27.30 -18.57 -29.15
C MET A 1 25.83 -18.20 -29.17
N GLU A 2 25.02 -18.85 -29.99
CA GLU A 2 23.57 -18.77 -29.87
C GLU A 2 23.19 -19.39 -28.53
N LYS A 3 22.74 -18.58 -27.58
CA LYS A 3 22.12 -19.11 -26.36
C LYS A 3 20.78 -19.70 -26.79
N SER A 4 20.63 -21.02 -26.65
CA SER A 4 19.35 -21.69 -26.85
C SER A 4 18.33 -21.11 -25.86
N ILE A 5 17.21 -20.58 -26.36
CA ILE A 5 16.11 -20.09 -25.53
C ILE A 5 15.57 -21.28 -24.72
N GLN A 6 15.58 -21.15 -23.39
CA GLN A 6 15.03 -22.18 -22.51
C GLN A 6 13.50 -22.13 -22.53
N THR A 7 12.87 -23.30 -22.64
CA THR A 7 11.42 -23.45 -22.52
C THR A 7 11.05 -24.33 -21.32
N LYS A 8 9.86 -24.11 -20.77
CA LYS A 8 9.26 -24.91 -19.69
C LYS A 8 7.77 -25.13 -20.00
N ASN A 9 7.25 -26.31 -19.67
CA ASN A 9 5.81 -26.57 -19.71
C ASN A 9 5.20 -26.15 -18.38
N ILE A 10 4.14 -25.34 -18.43
CA ILE A 10 3.42 -24.87 -17.24
C ILE A 10 1.94 -25.17 -17.33
N THR A 11 1.30 -25.19 -16.16
CA THR A 11 -0.16 -25.26 -16.02
C THR A 11 -0.66 -23.93 -15.48
N VAL A 12 -1.53 -23.26 -16.24
CA VAL A 12 -2.08 -21.96 -15.89
C VAL A 12 -3.57 -22.10 -15.59
N LYS A 13 -3.97 -21.83 -14.35
CA LYS A 13 -5.38 -21.75 -13.93
C LYS A 13 -5.81 -20.29 -13.98
N VAL A 14 -6.67 -19.96 -14.94
CA VAL A 14 -7.16 -18.57 -15.10
C VAL A 14 -8.56 -18.47 -14.51
N PHE A 15 -8.76 -17.45 -13.68
CA PHE A 15 -10.07 -17.07 -13.16
C PHE A 15 -11.01 -16.66 -14.30
N ARG A 16 -12.20 -17.27 -14.35
CA ARG A 16 -13.25 -17.01 -15.32
C ARG A 16 -14.55 -16.61 -14.62
N PHE A 17 -15.19 -15.58 -15.15
CA PHE A 17 -16.49 -15.11 -14.69
C PHE A 17 -17.07 -14.15 -15.71
N ASN A 18 -18.37 -14.20 -15.94
CA ASN A 18 -19.08 -13.21 -16.73
C ASN A 18 -20.30 -12.73 -15.94
N GLY A 19 -20.28 -11.48 -15.47
CA GLY A 19 -21.35 -10.93 -14.62
C GLY A 19 -22.74 -10.94 -15.27
N ASP A 20 -22.81 -11.01 -16.60
CA ASP A 20 -24.09 -11.07 -17.33
C ASP A 20 -24.69 -12.48 -17.40
N THR A 21 -23.89 -13.54 -17.25
CA THR A 21 -24.33 -14.92 -17.55
C THR A 21 -24.04 -15.93 -16.44
N ASP A 22 -22.99 -15.71 -15.66
CA ASP A 22 -22.46 -16.72 -14.74
C ASP A 22 -22.95 -16.44 -13.31
N VAL A 23 -23.32 -17.50 -12.59
CA VAL A 23 -23.75 -17.39 -11.18
C VAL A 23 -22.56 -17.39 -10.22
N LEU A 24 -21.53 -18.19 -10.51
CA LEU A 24 -20.33 -18.32 -9.69
C LEU A 24 -19.09 -18.32 -10.57
N PRO A 25 -17.97 -17.76 -10.08
CA PRO A 25 -16.70 -17.84 -10.78
C PRO A 25 -16.15 -19.26 -10.78
N TYR A 26 -15.34 -19.57 -11.78
CA TYR A 26 -14.66 -20.86 -11.90
C TYR A 26 -13.24 -20.67 -12.46
N TYR A 27 -12.40 -21.68 -12.31
CA TYR A 27 -11.06 -21.69 -12.91
C TYR A 27 -11.06 -22.56 -14.16
N LYS A 28 -10.42 -22.06 -15.21
CA LYS A 28 -10.13 -22.86 -16.41
C LYS A 28 -8.63 -23.08 -16.51
N GLU A 29 -8.25 -24.34 -16.69
CA GLU A 29 -6.86 -24.77 -16.81
C GLU A 29 -6.40 -24.75 -18.27
N TYR A 30 -5.18 -24.27 -18.49
CA TYR A 30 -4.49 -24.26 -19.78
C TYR A 30 -3.06 -24.77 -19.59
N LYS A 31 -2.64 -25.70 -20.45
CA LYS A 31 -1.28 -26.22 -20.47
C LYS A 31 -0.54 -25.57 -21.62
N LEU A 32 0.59 -24.92 -21.32
CA LEU A 32 1.33 -24.10 -22.27
C LEU A 32 2.82 -24.35 -22.11
N GLU A 33 3.53 -24.39 -23.24
CA GLU A 33 4.98 -24.27 -23.25
C GLU A 33 5.34 -22.77 -23.29
N VAL A 34 6.13 -22.29 -22.33
CA VAL A 34 6.58 -20.90 -22.22
C VAL A 34 8.09 -20.79 -22.36
N SER A 35 8.55 -19.69 -22.95
CA SER A 35 9.97 -19.35 -23.07
C SER A 35 10.44 -18.47 -21.91
N GLN A 36 11.76 -18.37 -21.73
CA GLN A 36 12.36 -17.46 -20.73
C GLN A 36 12.04 -15.97 -20.98
N GLU A 37 11.64 -15.62 -22.20
CA GLU A 37 11.31 -14.24 -22.59
C GLU A 37 9.82 -13.90 -22.36
N ASP A 38 8.97 -14.92 -22.16
CA ASP A 38 7.53 -14.73 -21.99
C ASP A 38 7.24 -14.02 -20.67
N VAL A 39 6.41 -12.97 -20.77
CA VAL A 39 5.76 -12.34 -19.62
C VAL A 39 4.33 -12.86 -19.45
N VAL A 40 3.72 -12.63 -18.30
CA VAL A 40 2.34 -13.05 -18.01
C VAL A 40 1.35 -12.56 -19.08
N LEU A 41 1.60 -11.38 -19.67
CA LEU A 41 0.77 -10.85 -20.75
C LEU A 41 0.83 -11.71 -22.02
N ASP A 42 1.99 -12.27 -22.37
CA ASP A 42 2.13 -13.13 -23.54
C ASP A 42 1.36 -14.45 -23.33
N VAL A 43 1.40 -15.00 -22.11
CA VAL A 43 0.56 -16.14 -21.70
C VAL A 43 -0.92 -15.82 -21.86
N LEU A 44 -1.39 -14.67 -21.34
CA LEU A 44 -2.79 -14.26 -21.49
C LEU A 44 -3.21 -14.07 -22.95
N ASN A 45 -2.33 -13.50 -23.78
CA ASN A 45 -2.56 -13.34 -25.21
C ASN A 45 -2.71 -14.69 -25.92
N ARG A 46 -1.80 -15.63 -25.66
CA ARG A 46 -1.86 -16.98 -26.24
C ARG A 46 -3.13 -17.71 -25.82
N ILE A 47 -3.50 -17.66 -24.53
CA ILE A 47 -4.77 -18.22 -24.05
C ILE A 47 -5.95 -17.62 -24.80
N LYS A 48 -5.99 -16.30 -24.99
CA LYS A 48 -7.09 -15.64 -25.69
C LYS A 48 -7.12 -15.99 -27.18
N TRP A 49 -5.98 -15.98 -27.87
CA TRP A 49 -5.90 -16.12 -29.32
C TRP A 49 -6.01 -17.58 -29.78
N GLU A 50 -5.40 -18.50 -29.04
CA GLU A 50 -5.25 -19.90 -29.46
C GLU A 50 -6.29 -20.82 -28.82
N HIS A 51 -6.78 -20.49 -27.61
CA HIS A 51 -7.61 -21.41 -26.83
C HIS A 51 -9.01 -20.89 -26.47
N SER A 52 -9.16 -19.58 -26.20
CA SER A 52 -10.38 -19.04 -25.62
C SER A 52 -10.58 -17.55 -25.95
N GLY A 53 -11.13 -17.27 -27.13
CA GLY A 53 -11.42 -15.90 -27.60
C GLY A 53 -12.29 -15.06 -26.65
N SER A 54 -13.09 -15.71 -25.79
CA SER A 54 -13.95 -15.06 -24.80
C SER A 54 -13.21 -14.48 -23.58
N LEU A 55 -11.95 -14.86 -23.34
CA LEU A 55 -11.18 -14.38 -22.20
C LEU A 55 -10.99 -12.85 -22.27
N SER A 56 -11.30 -12.16 -21.17
CA SER A 56 -11.26 -10.70 -21.08
C SER A 56 -10.25 -10.23 -20.03
N TYR A 57 -9.38 -9.30 -20.42
CA TYR A 57 -8.41 -8.63 -19.55
C TYR A 57 -8.01 -7.29 -20.17
N ARG A 58 -7.53 -6.35 -19.34
CA ARG A 58 -7.08 -5.03 -19.82
C ARG A 58 -5.59 -5.08 -20.16
N ARG A 59 -5.21 -4.50 -21.30
CA ARG A 59 -3.81 -4.25 -21.71
C ARG A 59 -3.76 -3.02 -22.61
N SER A 60 -2.58 -2.41 -22.70
CA SER A 60 -2.33 -1.32 -23.66
C SER A 60 -0.85 -1.25 -24.04
N CYS A 61 0.00 -0.62 -23.21
CA CYS A 61 1.35 -0.22 -23.64
C CYS A 61 2.34 -1.36 -23.92
N ARG A 62 2.24 -2.53 -23.27
CA ARG A 62 3.24 -3.63 -23.29
C ARG A 62 4.63 -3.33 -22.70
N HIS A 63 4.96 -2.11 -22.29
CA HIS A 63 6.31 -1.77 -21.75
C HIS A 63 6.30 -1.31 -20.29
N GLY A 64 5.24 -1.66 -19.53
CA GLY A 64 5.23 -1.49 -18.08
C GLY A 64 4.88 -0.08 -17.57
N ILE A 65 4.23 0.77 -18.37
CA ILE A 65 3.98 2.19 -18.00
C ILE A 65 2.50 2.59 -17.85
N CYS A 66 1.57 2.01 -18.63
CA CYS A 66 0.16 2.45 -18.60
C CYS A 66 -0.66 1.97 -17.38
N GLY A 67 -0.14 1.02 -16.60
CA GLY A 67 -0.84 0.46 -15.42
C GLY A 67 -2.07 -0.42 -15.69
N SER A 68 -2.51 -0.61 -16.95
CA SER A 68 -3.80 -1.26 -17.25
C SER A 68 -3.82 -2.77 -17.01
N CYS A 69 -2.68 -3.46 -17.13
CA CYS A 69 -2.60 -4.93 -17.11
C CYS A 69 -2.20 -5.52 -15.75
N ALA A 70 -2.52 -4.82 -14.66
CA ALA A 70 -2.28 -5.33 -13.32
C ALA A 70 -3.26 -6.46 -12.99
N VAL A 71 -2.73 -7.57 -12.47
CA VAL A 71 -3.44 -8.82 -12.11
C VAL A 71 -2.76 -9.44 -10.89
N LYS A 72 -3.32 -10.52 -10.34
CA LYS A 72 -2.65 -11.33 -9.31
C LYS A 72 -2.18 -12.65 -9.91
N VAL A 73 -0.96 -13.08 -9.60
CA VAL A 73 -0.47 -14.43 -9.89
C VAL A 73 -0.10 -15.10 -8.58
N ASN A 74 -0.76 -16.21 -8.25
CA ASN A 74 -0.63 -16.91 -6.96
C ASN A 74 -0.77 -15.92 -5.77
N ASN A 75 -1.77 -15.05 -5.84
CA ASN A 75 -2.06 -13.95 -4.90
C ASN A 75 -1.04 -12.79 -4.87
N LYS A 76 0.10 -12.87 -5.57
CA LYS A 76 1.04 -11.74 -5.73
C LYS A 76 0.52 -10.76 -6.77
N GLY A 77 0.38 -9.49 -6.40
CA GLY A 77 0.04 -8.42 -7.35
C GLY A 77 1.19 -8.15 -8.32
N VAL A 78 0.94 -8.20 -9.63
CA VAL A 78 1.96 -8.01 -10.66
C VAL A 78 1.42 -7.21 -11.84
N LEU A 79 2.32 -6.64 -12.64
CA LEU A 79 1.98 -6.04 -13.93
C LEU A 79 2.24 -7.08 -15.03
N ALA A 80 1.19 -7.57 -15.68
CA ALA A 80 1.30 -8.74 -16.56
C ALA A 80 2.31 -8.56 -17.69
N CYS A 81 2.50 -7.34 -18.20
CA CYS A 81 3.45 -7.07 -19.28
C CYS A 81 4.91 -6.90 -18.83
N LYS A 82 5.18 -6.93 -17.53
CA LYS A 82 6.53 -6.75 -16.95
C LYS A 82 7.00 -8.02 -16.25
N GLU A 83 6.09 -8.72 -15.56
CA GLU A 83 6.43 -9.91 -14.80
C GLU A 83 6.77 -11.08 -15.72
N ARG A 84 8.01 -11.56 -15.64
CA ARG A 84 8.46 -12.73 -16.40
C ARG A 84 7.89 -14.00 -15.80
N VAL A 85 7.45 -14.91 -16.66
CA VAL A 85 6.85 -16.17 -16.22
C VAL A 85 7.89 -17.04 -15.51
N PHE A 86 9.15 -17.02 -15.95
CA PHE A 86 10.22 -17.78 -15.32
C PHE A 86 10.49 -17.33 -13.87
N ASP A 87 10.45 -16.03 -13.58
CA ASP A 87 10.62 -15.52 -12.21
C ASP A 87 9.48 -16.03 -11.31
N LEU A 88 8.26 -16.15 -11.85
CA LEU A 88 7.11 -16.71 -11.13
C LEU A 88 7.22 -18.22 -10.93
N ILE A 89 7.73 -18.96 -11.93
CA ILE A 89 7.97 -20.40 -11.81
C ILE A 89 8.99 -20.69 -10.71
N ASP A 90 10.07 -19.91 -10.65
CA ASP A 90 11.11 -20.10 -9.64
C ASP A 90 10.58 -19.83 -8.22
N LEU A 91 9.56 -18.98 -8.08
CA LEU A 91 8.90 -18.67 -6.80
C LEU A 91 7.78 -19.65 -6.43
N PHE A 92 6.95 -20.06 -7.38
CA PHE A 92 5.68 -20.75 -7.13
C PHE A 92 5.58 -22.15 -7.75
N GLY A 93 6.56 -22.56 -8.55
CA GLY A 93 6.55 -23.79 -9.33
C GLY A 93 5.81 -23.66 -10.67
N ASP A 94 5.61 -24.79 -11.34
CA ASP A 94 5.07 -24.84 -12.71
C ASP A 94 3.54 -24.65 -12.79
N GLU A 95 2.85 -24.51 -11.64
CA GLU A 95 1.41 -24.24 -11.58
C GLU A 95 1.14 -22.80 -11.15
N LEU A 96 0.64 -21.99 -12.10
CA LEU A 96 0.35 -20.58 -11.89
C LEU A 96 -1.15 -20.32 -11.89
N VAL A 97 -1.65 -19.61 -10.89
CA VAL A 97 -3.05 -19.20 -10.78
C VAL A 97 -3.13 -17.71 -11.08
N ILE A 98 -3.81 -17.34 -12.16
CA ILE A 98 -4.02 -15.93 -12.55
C ILE A 98 -5.40 -15.48 -12.12
N ASP A 99 -5.43 -14.51 -11.22
CA ASP A 99 -6.61 -13.90 -10.64
C ASP A 99 -6.75 -12.42 -11.04
N PRO A 100 -7.98 -11.88 -11.07
CA PRO A 100 -8.18 -10.44 -11.08
C PRO A 100 -7.55 -9.79 -9.84
N LEU A 101 -7.29 -8.48 -9.90
CA LEU A 101 -6.78 -7.74 -8.73
C LEU A 101 -7.69 -7.89 -7.50
N ASN A 102 -9.01 -7.89 -7.71
CA ASN A 102 -10.00 -8.10 -6.67
C ASN A 102 -11.17 -8.95 -7.22
N LYS A 103 -11.42 -10.10 -6.61
CA LYS A 103 -12.45 -11.07 -7.05
C LYS A 103 -13.88 -10.58 -6.82
N GLN A 104 -14.11 -9.73 -5.83
CA GLN A 104 -15.44 -9.20 -5.49
C GLN A 104 -15.90 -8.11 -6.47
N ARG A 105 -14.96 -7.48 -7.18
CA ARG A 105 -15.22 -6.36 -8.10
C ARG A 105 -15.17 -6.76 -9.58
N VAL A 106 -15.23 -8.06 -9.89
CA VAL A 106 -15.09 -8.53 -11.26
C VAL A 106 -16.34 -8.18 -12.08
N ILE A 107 -16.11 -7.55 -13.23
CA ILE A 107 -17.12 -7.38 -14.28
C ILE A 107 -17.09 -8.60 -15.19
N LYS A 108 -15.89 -8.95 -15.69
CA LYS A 108 -15.68 -10.12 -16.56
C LYS A 108 -14.23 -10.59 -16.52
N ASP A 109 -14.03 -11.87 -16.21
CA ASP A 109 -12.74 -12.56 -16.12
C ASP A 109 -11.73 -11.76 -15.27
N LEU A 110 -10.68 -11.19 -15.87
CA LEU A 110 -9.66 -10.41 -15.16
C LEU A 110 -9.96 -8.89 -15.13
N VAL A 111 -11.12 -8.47 -15.66
CA VAL A 111 -11.56 -7.09 -15.70
C VAL A 111 -12.38 -6.76 -14.46
N ILE A 112 -11.87 -5.85 -13.62
CA ILE A 112 -12.56 -5.35 -12.43
C ILE A 112 -13.15 -3.95 -12.64
N ASP A 113 -14.18 -3.62 -11.86
CA ASP A 113 -14.61 -2.25 -11.64
C ASP A 113 -13.63 -1.56 -10.68
N LYS A 114 -13.07 -0.43 -11.16
CA LYS A 114 -12.09 0.40 -10.44
C LYS A 114 -12.69 1.72 -9.92
N LYS A 115 -14.01 1.86 -9.87
CA LYS A 115 -14.65 3.10 -9.41
C LYS A 115 -14.18 3.50 -8.01
N ASP A 116 -14.07 2.55 -7.08
CA ASP A 116 -13.59 2.79 -5.72
C ASP A 116 -12.18 3.39 -5.68
N PHE A 117 -11.28 2.83 -6.47
CA PHE A 117 -9.91 3.32 -6.58
C PHE A 117 -9.86 4.77 -7.07
N TRP A 118 -10.69 5.12 -8.07
CA TRP A 118 -10.74 6.49 -8.60
C TRP A 118 -11.44 7.46 -7.65
N ASP A 119 -12.53 7.05 -6.99
CA ASP A 119 -13.21 7.88 -5.99
C ASP A 119 -12.24 8.25 -4.85
N LYS A 120 -11.42 7.30 -4.37
CA LYS A 120 -10.40 7.56 -3.33
C LYS A 120 -9.21 8.38 -3.86
N TYR A 121 -8.86 8.23 -5.14
CA TYR A 121 -7.84 9.06 -5.79
C TYR A 121 -8.29 10.52 -5.91
N ASP A 122 -9.55 10.75 -6.29
CA ASP A 122 -10.11 12.10 -6.42
C ASP A 122 -10.30 12.77 -5.05
N ALA A 123 -10.59 12.00 -4.01
CA ALA A 123 -10.76 12.49 -2.64
C ALA A 123 -9.53 13.22 -2.09
N VAL A 124 -8.32 12.96 -2.60
CA VAL A 124 -7.09 13.63 -2.15
C VAL A 124 -6.74 14.89 -2.96
N GLN A 125 -7.66 15.39 -3.79
CA GLN A 125 -7.46 16.56 -4.68
C GLN A 125 -6.13 16.48 -5.45
N PRO A 126 -6.02 15.54 -6.41
CA PRO A 126 -4.76 15.12 -7.02
C PRO A 126 -4.28 16.07 -8.14
N TYR A 127 -4.39 17.37 -7.92
CA TYR A 127 -3.96 18.45 -8.81
C TYR A 127 -3.29 19.55 -8.00
N LEU A 128 -2.50 20.40 -8.66
CA LEU A 128 -1.84 21.54 -8.03
C LEU A 128 -2.89 22.58 -7.63
N VAL A 129 -2.88 23.01 -6.38
CA VAL A 129 -3.67 24.15 -5.90
C VAL A 129 -2.70 25.24 -5.53
N ALA A 130 -2.75 26.36 -6.24
CA ALA A 130 -1.88 27.50 -6.01
C ALA A 130 -2.57 28.79 -6.45
N ASP A 131 -2.29 29.90 -5.77
CA ASP A 131 -2.70 31.22 -6.24
C ASP A 131 -1.70 31.72 -7.29
N VAL A 132 -2.04 31.55 -8.56
CA VAL A 132 -1.19 31.90 -9.71
C VAL A 132 -1.93 32.79 -10.70
N GLU A 133 -1.19 33.65 -11.39
CA GLU A 133 -1.72 34.42 -12.52
C GLU A 133 -2.19 33.45 -13.63
N GLU A 134 -3.30 33.77 -14.29
CA GLU A 134 -3.87 32.92 -15.36
C GLU A 134 -2.93 32.82 -16.58
N GLU A 135 -2.18 33.88 -16.86
CA GLU A 135 -1.22 33.99 -17.96
C GLU A 135 0.17 34.44 -17.45
N PRO A 136 0.90 33.58 -16.72
CA PRO A 136 2.17 33.96 -16.13
C PRO A 136 3.24 34.11 -17.22
N GLU A 137 4.08 35.15 -17.12
CA GLU A 137 5.16 35.38 -18.09
C GLU A 137 6.29 34.32 -18.03
N LYS A 138 6.38 33.57 -16.92
CA LYS A 138 7.45 32.60 -16.61
C LYS A 138 6.93 31.39 -15.83
N GLU A 139 7.70 30.31 -15.85
CA GLU A 139 7.45 29.10 -15.07
C GLU A 139 7.77 29.28 -13.57
N ASN A 140 7.19 28.42 -12.73
CA ASN A 140 7.53 28.34 -11.31
C ASN A 140 8.96 27.81 -11.12
N LEU A 141 9.77 28.53 -10.35
CA LEU A 141 11.13 28.11 -10.03
C LEU A 141 11.11 26.98 -8.99
N VAL A 142 11.73 25.85 -9.32
CA VAL A 142 11.89 24.69 -8.44
C VAL A 142 13.33 24.21 -8.52
N THR A 143 13.95 23.97 -7.37
CA THR A 143 15.32 23.45 -7.28
C THR A 143 15.36 21.93 -7.49
N PRO A 144 16.50 21.35 -7.92
CA PRO A 144 16.64 19.90 -8.05
C PRO A 144 16.28 19.13 -6.76
N ASP A 145 16.70 19.62 -5.60
CA ASP A 145 16.41 19.00 -4.30
C ASP A 145 14.91 18.99 -3.97
N GLU A 146 14.15 19.99 -4.44
CA GLU A 146 12.69 20.02 -4.27
C GLU A 146 11.99 19.03 -5.21
N VAL A 147 12.47 18.89 -6.44
CA VAL A 147 11.98 17.87 -7.38
C VAL A 147 12.24 16.46 -6.85
N GLU A 148 13.42 16.19 -6.29
CA GLU A 148 13.78 14.89 -5.74
C GLU A 148 12.86 14.44 -4.59
N LYS A 149 12.33 15.38 -3.79
CA LYS A 149 11.38 15.06 -2.70
C LYS A 149 10.09 14.42 -3.20
N ILE A 150 9.65 14.77 -4.41
CA ILE A 150 8.38 14.31 -5.01
C ILE A 150 8.55 13.28 -6.12
N ALA A 151 9.74 13.18 -6.73
CA ALA A 151 9.99 12.39 -7.94
C ALA A 151 9.51 10.93 -7.82
N ASP A 152 9.84 10.27 -6.71
CA ASP A 152 9.47 8.88 -6.45
C ASP A 152 7.95 8.68 -6.41
N ALA A 153 7.22 9.60 -5.77
CA ALA A 153 5.76 9.55 -5.68
C ALA A 153 5.08 9.87 -7.03
N ASP A 154 5.70 10.69 -7.87
CA ASP A 154 5.18 11.06 -9.19
C ASP A 154 5.27 9.91 -10.21
N TYR A 155 6.17 8.95 -10.02
CA TYR A 155 6.29 7.76 -10.87
C TYR A 155 5.12 6.75 -10.75
N CYS A 156 4.14 7.01 -9.88
CA CYS A 156 2.97 6.16 -9.72
C CYS A 156 2.09 6.15 -10.98
N ILE A 157 1.99 4.99 -11.63
CA ILE A 157 1.21 4.79 -12.86
C ILE A 157 -0.27 4.43 -12.63
N GLN A 158 -0.78 4.59 -11.41
CA GLN A 158 -2.17 4.31 -11.04
C GLN A 158 -2.66 2.90 -11.45
N CYS A 159 -1.80 1.88 -11.36
CA CYS A 159 -2.16 0.52 -11.76
C CYS A 159 -3.14 -0.18 -10.80
N GLY A 160 -3.21 0.29 -9.55
CA GLY A 160 -4.06 -0.27 -8.50
C GLY A 160 -3.50 -1.51 -7.79
N ALA A 161 -2.30 -2.00 -8.15
CA ALA A 161 -1.72 -3.20 -7.54
C ALA A 161 -1.56 -3.08 -6.02
N CYS A 162 -1.00 -1.96 -5.54
CA CYS A 162 -0.85 -1.71 -4.10
C CYS A 162 -2.18 -1.59 -3.36
N TYR A 163 -3.20 -1.01 -4.00
CA TYR A 163 -4.52 -0.80 -3.41
C TYR A 163 -5.25 -2.14 -3.21
N TYR A 164 -5.35 -2.96 -4.26
CA TYR A 164 -6.06 -4.24 -4.21
C TYR A 164 -5.25 -5.39 -3.57
N SER A 165 -3.98 -5.18 -3.24
CA SER A 165 -3.21 -6.09 -2.38
C SER A 165 -3.20 -5.65 -0.90
N CYS A 166 -3.76 -4.48 -0.57
CA CYS A 166 -3.76 -4.01 0.81
C CYS A 166 -4.84 -4.74 1.63
N PRO A 167 -4.49 -5.47 2.70
CA PRO A 167 -5.48 -6.18 3.52
C PRO A 167 -6.42 -5.23 4.27
N VAL A 168 -5.98 -3.98 4.54
CA VAL A 168 -6.83 -2.98 5.20
C VAL A 168 -8.04 -2.63 4.33
N ILE A 169 -7.86 -2.53 3.01
CA ILE A 169 -8.95 -2.25 2.07
C ILE A 169 -9.99 -3.38 2.06
N GLU A 170 -9.58 -4.63 2.29
CA GLU A 170 -10.50 -5.77 2.32
C GLU A 170 -11.42 -5.75 3.55
N VAL A 171 -10.95 -5.19 4.67
CA VAL A 171 -11.72 -5.13 5.93
C VAL A 171 -12.36 -3.76 6.18
N ASN A 172 -11.79 -2.69 5.62
CA ASN A 172 -12.23 -1.33 5.80
C ASN A 172 -12.28 -0.60 4.44
N PRO A 173 -13.46 -0.58 3.78
CA PRO A 173 -13.65 0.11 2.51
C PRO A 173 -13.46 1.64 2.58
N GLU A 174 -13.51 2.23 3.78
CA GLU A 174 -13.35 3.68 3.94
C GLU A 174 -11.89 4.13 3.86
N PHE A 175 -10.94 3.24 4.12
CA PHE A 175 -9.51 3.50 4.01
C PHE A 175 -9.14 4.00 2.60
N ILE A 176 -8.48 5.16 2.53
CA ILE A 176 -8.13 5.83 1.27
C ILE A 176 -7.16 4.99 0.43
N GLY A 177 -6.28 4.26 1.10
CA GLY A 177 -5.39 3.28 0.47
C GLY A 177 -4.08 3.84 -0.08
N PRO A 178 -3.10 2.95 -0.34
CA PRO A 178 -1.70 3.33 -0.56
C PRO A 178 -1.45 4.18 -1.80
N ALA A 179 -2.20 3.97 -2.89
CA ALA A 179 -2.00 4.75 -4.12
C ALA A 179 -2.40 6.23 -3.94
N ALA A 180 -3.54 6.47 -3.29
CA ALA A 180 -4.03 7.81 -3.02
C ALA A 180 -3.15 8.53 -1.97
N PHE A 181 -2.65 7.83 -0.94
CA PHE A 181 -1.66 8.42 -0.03
C PHE A 181 -0.34 8.79 -0.74
N ALA A 182 0.16 7.95 -1.64
CA ALA A 182 1.35 8.29 -2.42
C ALA A 182 1.11 9.55 -3.27
N LYS A 183 -0.09 9.68 -3.87
CA LYS A 183 -0.45 10.89 -4.63
C LYS A 183 -0.63 12.12 -3.73
N ALA A 184 -1.24 11.98 -2.56
CA ALA A 184 -1.36 13.06 -1.58
C ALA A 184 0.03 13.55 -1.17
N TYR A 185 0.96 12.65 -0.83
CA TYR A 185 2.34 13.00 -0.50
C TYR A 185 3.06 13.77 -1.62
N ARG A 186 2.79 13.40 -2.88
CA ARG A 186 3.35 14.10 -4.05
C ARG A 186 2.93 15.57 -4.10
N PHE A 187 1.78 15.95 -3.56
CA PHE A 187 1.34 17.34 -3.48
C PHE A 187 1.71 18.01 -2.15
N THR A 188 1.56 17.32 -1.01
CA THR A 188 1.93 17.91 0.30
C THR A 188 3.43 18.22 0.42
N SER A 189 4.25 17.62 -0.44
CA SER A 189 5.70 17.85 -0.49
C SER A 189 6.14 18.69 -1.71
N ASP A 190 5.22 19.12 -2.56
CA ASP A 190 5.50 20.05 -3.66
C ASP A 190 5.50 21.47 -3.10
N ASN A 191 6.57 22.23 -3.34
CA ASN A 191 6.72 23.60 -2.86
C ASN A 191 5.83 24.61 -3.60
N ARG A 192 5.26 24.21 -4.74
CA ARG A 192 4.35 25.03 -5.54
C ARG A 192 2.89 24.92 -5.10
N ASP A 193 2.58 24.04 -4.14
CA ASP A 193 1.21 23.74 -3.75
C ASP A 193 0.85 24.38 -2.40
N ASP A 194 -0.24 25.15 -2.40
CA ASP A 194 -0.73 25.90 -1.25
C ASP A 194 -1.75 25.11 -0.41
N ALA A 195 -2.31 24.01 -0.91
CA ALA A 195 -3.36 23.23 -0.22
C ALA A 195 -2.79 22.06 0.62
N LYS A 196 -1.61 22.26 1.20
CA LYS A 196 -0.92 21.23 1.99
C LYS A 196 -1.72 20.85 3.23
N ILE A 197 -2.24 21.84 3.96
CA ILE A 197 -2.93 21.63 5.24
C ILE A 197 -4.26 20.89 5.02
N GLU A 198 -5.05 21.31 4.03
CA GLU A 198 -6.34 20.72 3.67
C GLU A 198 -6.19 19.26 3.24
N ARG A 199 -5.12 18.93 2.50
CA ARG A 199 -4.81 17.54 2.15
C ARG A 199 -4.38 16.73 3.38
N LEU A 200 -3.57 17.30 4.28
CA LEU A 200 -3.19 16.64 5.52
C LEU A 200 -4.41 16.36 6.41
N GLU A 201 -5.34 17.29 6.53
CA GLU A 201 -6.60 17.10 7.25
C GLU A 201 -7.42 15.95 6.63
N THR A 202 -7.49 15.90 5.30
CA THR A 202 -8.18 14.82 4.58
C THR A 202 -7.54 13.45 4.83
N VAL A 203 -6.21 13.34 4.72
CA VAL A 203 -5.50 12.06 4.89
C VAL A 203 -5.29 11.66 6.35
N SER A 204 -5.61 12.51 7.32
CA SER A 204 -5.43 12.24 8.76
C SER A 204 -6.74 11.94 9.49
N GLN A 205 -7.85 11.84 8.77
CA GLN A 205 -9.13 11.43 9.35
C GLN A 205 -9.06 10.02 9.96
N MET A 206 -9.74 9.82 11.09
CA MET A 206 -9.86 8.50 11.71
C MET A 206 -10.75 7.59 10.85
N GLY A 207 -10.37 6.32 10.70
CA GLY A 207 -11.11 5.31 9.95
C GLY A 207 -10.81 5.31 8.44
N SER A 208 -10.39 6.43 7.85
CA SER A 208 -10.08 6.51 6.42
C SER A 208 -8.63 6.91 6.11
N GLY A 209 -7.95 7.55 7.06
CA GLY A 209 -6.65 8.18 6.88
C GLY A 209 -5.43 7.31 7.23
N VAL A 210 -4.28 7.97 7.38
CA VAL A 210 -2.96 7.33 7.59
C VAL A 210 -2.89 6.48 8.86
N TRP A 211 -3.77 6.73 9.83
CA TRP A 211 -3.81 6.04 11.13
C TRP A 211 -4.23 4.56 11.01
N ASP A 212 -5.04 4.22 10.01
CA ASP A 212 -5.54 2.85 9.81
C ASP A 212 -4.55 1.97 9.03
N CYS A 213 -3.41 2.53 8.62
CA CYS A 213 -2.35 1.77 8.00
C CYS A 213 -1.67 0.85 9.03
N VAL A 214 -1.90 -0.46 8.91
CA VAL A 214 -1.28 -1.49 9.76
C VAL A 214 0.20 -1.77 9.45
N LYS A 215 0.82 -1.00 8.54
CA LYS A 215 2.24 -1.11 8.15
C LYS A 215 2.67 -2.54 7.78
N CYS A 216 1.88 -3.25 6.96
CA CYS A 216 2.19 -4.61 6.49
C CYS A 216 3.20 -4.68 5.32
N PHE A 217 3.62 -3.54 4.76
CA PHE A 217 4.58 -3.42 3.64
C PHE A 217 4.17 -4.04 2.29
N GLU A 218 3.02 -4.71 2.19
CA GLU A 218 2.57 -5.35 0.94
C GLU A 218 2.50 -4.37 -0.23
N CYS A 219 2.02 -3.14 0.01
CA CYS A 219 1.93 -2.08 -1.00
C CYS A 219 3.28 -1.71 -1.64
N ALA A 220 4.40 -1.84 -0.92
CA ALA A 220 5.74 -1.64 -1.45
C ALA A 220 6.21 -2.86 -2.25
N GLN A 221 5.94 -4.08 -1.75
CA GLN A 221 6.34 -5.32 -2.40
C GLN A 221 5.70 -5.52 -3.78
N VAL A 222 4.44 -5.13 -3.94
CA VAL A 222 3.71 -5.30 -5.21
C VAL A 222 3.85 -4.12 -6.18
N CYS A 223 4.56 -3.05 -5.79
CA CYS A 223 4.67 -1.86 -6.63
C CYS A 223 5.58 -2.12 -7.83
N PRO A 224 5.08 -2.12 -9.09
CA PRO A 224 5.92 -2.42 -10.25
C PRO A 224 6.87 -1.27 -10.63
N LYS A 225 6.78 -0.14 -9.92
CA LYS A 225 7.53 1.10 -10.17
C LYS A 225 8.36 1.53 -8.97
N ASP A 226 8.39 0.71 -7.92
CA ASP A 226 9.22 0.94 -6.72
C ASP A 226 8.94 2.26 -5.97
N VAL A 227 7.73 2.82 -6.13
CA VAL A 227 7.26 4.10 -5.51
C VAL A 227 7.24 4.09 -3.98
N ASN A 228 7.35 2.90 -3.37
CA ASN A 228 7.31 2.67 -1.93
C ASN A 228 6.18 3.42 -1.17
N PRO A 229 4.90 3.06 -1.39
CA PRO A 229 3.77 3.79 -0.80
C PRO A 229 3.79 3.86 0.75
N ILE A 230 4.32 2.85 1.43
CA ILE A 230 4.39 2.83 2.91
C ILE A 230 5.34 3.90 3.48
N ASP A 231 6.42 4.21 2.77
CA ASP A 231 7.27 5.36 3.11
C ASP A 231 6.46 6.66 3.01
N LYS A 232 5.67 6.83 1.95
CA LYS A 232 4.86 8.04 1.74
C LYS A 232 3.76 8.20 2.79
N ILE A 233 3.09 7.12 3.16
CA ILE A 233 2.14 7.09 4.29
C ILE A 233 2.84 7.50 5.59
N THR A 234 4.05 7.00 5.84
CA THR A 234 4.81 7.33 7.05
C THR A 234 5.27 8.79 7.06
N ARG A 235 5.64 9.35 5.90
CA ARG A 235 5.98 10.77 5.77
C ARG A 235 4.76 11.67 5.95
N LEU A 236 3.60 11.31 5.39
CA LEU A 236 2.34 12.03 5.64
C LEU A 236 2.01 12.02 7.13
N HIS A 237 2.10 10.87 7.78
CA HIS A 237 1.94 10.76 9.24
C HIS A 237 2.88 11.72 9.99
N GLN A 238 4.16 11.84 9.60
CA GLN A 238 5.08 12.82 10.20
C GLN A 238 4.69 14.27 9.88
N GLN A 239 4.27 14.56 8.65
CA GLN A 239 3.84 15.90 8.22
C GLN A 239 2.62 16.38 9.04
N THR A 240 1.70 15.49 9.41
CA THR A 240 0.56 15.88 10.28
C THR A 240 1.01 16.43 11.63
N PHE A 241 2.10 15.90 12.20
CA PHE A 241 2.69 16.45 13.44
C PHE A 241 3.50 17.72 13.18
N GLN A 242 4.27 17.78 12.10
CA GLN A 242 5.13 18.92 11.78
C GLN A 242 4.31 20.19 11.50
N GLU A 243 3.18 20.05 10.83
CA GLU A 243 2.29 21.15 10.45
C GLU A 243 1.19 21.44 11.49
N GLY A 244 1.18 20.70 12.62
CA GLY A 244 0.20 20.91 13.69
C GLY A 244 -1.24 20.49 13.37
N VAL A 245 -1.43 19.68 12.32
CA VAL A 245 -2.73 19.13 11.89
C VAL A 245 -3.19 17.98 12.80
N ALA A 246 -2.25 17.26 13.42
CA ALA A 246 -2.54 16.10 14.26
C ALA A 246 -3.29 16.49 15.55
N GLU A 247 -4.60 16.22 15.61
CA GLU A 247 -5.42 16.43 16.80
C GLU A 247 -5.16 15.38 17.90
N SER A 248 -5.37 15.73 19.18
CA SER A 248 -5.25 14.77 20.29
C SER A 248 -6.42 13.77 20.30
N ASN A 249 -6.24 12.64 19.64
CA ASN A 249 -7.17 11.52 19.57
C ASN A 249 -6.46 10.22 19.99
N VAL A 250 -7.17 9.09 19.93
CA VAL A 250 -6.60 7.80 20.36
C VAL A 250 -5.38 7.43 19.51
N ALA A 251 -5.41 7.67 18.20
CA ALA A 251 -4.34 7.30 17.28
C ALA A 251 -3.08 8.14 17.48
N THR A 252 -3.22 9.47 17.61
CA THR A 252 -2.07 10.36 17.88
C THR A 252 -1.48 10.11 19.26
N ARG A 253 -2.33 9.96 20.29
CA ARG A 253 -1.85 9.58 21.64
C ARG A 253 -1.17 8.22 21.64
N HIS A 254 -1.68 7.25 20.88
CA HIS A 254 -1.01 5.95 20.75
C HIS A 254 0.39 6.09 20.14
N ALA A 255 0.55 6.87 19.06
CA ALA A 255 1.85 7.11 18.44
C ALA A 255 2.83 7.83 19.40
N VAL A 256 2.36 8.85 20.13
CA VAL A 256 3.16 9.58 21.11
C VAL A 256 3.51 8.71 22.31
N GLY A 257 2.55 7.93 22.82
CA GLY A 257 2.72 6.99 23.92
C GLY A 257 3.71 5.88 23.58
N PHE A 258 3.68 5.38 22.35
CA PHE A 258 4.66 4.41 21.85
C PHE A 258 6.08 4.99 21.93
N LYS A 259 6.29 6.20 21.37
CA LYS A 259 7.60 6.90 21.44
C LYS A 259 8.03 7.09 22.91
N HIS A 260 7.13 7.57 23.76
CA HIS A 260 7.41 7.79 25.18
C HIS A 260 7.84 6.50 25.88
N SER A 261 7.14 5.38 25.62
CA SER A 261 7.48 4.08 26.19
C SER A 261 8.88 3.62 25.79
N ILE A 262 9.21 3.72 24.49
CA ILE A 262 10.54 3.35 23.99
C ILE A 262 11.63 4.23 24.60
N GLU A 263 11.38 5.53 24.77
CA GLU A 263 12.34 6.45 25.39
C GLU A 263 12.58 6.16 26.89
N GLN A 264 11.53 5.78 27.63
CA GLN A 264 11.63 5.53 29.08
C GLN A 264 12.21 4.16 29.41
N HIS A 265 11.83 3.12 28.65
CA HIS A 265 12.12 1.73 28.99
C HIS A 265 13.02 1.02 27.97
N GLY A 266 13.09 1.52 26.73
CA GLY A 266 13.71 0.80 25.61
C GLY A 266 12.90 -0.41 25.14
N PHE A 267 11.71 -0.61 25.72
CA PHE A 267 10.73 -1.62 25.38
C PHE A 267 9.34 -0.97 25.32
N LEU A 268 8.42 -1.65 24.65
CA LEU A 268 7.03 -1.24 24.65
C LEU A 268 6.39 -1.69 25.98
N ASP A 269 5.74 -0.76 26.68
CA ASP A 269 4.86 -1.02 27.80
C ASP A 269 3.43 -1.05 27.24
N GLU A 270 2.97 -2.25 26.86
CA GLU A 270 1.67 -2.42 26.24
C GLU A 270 0.53 -1.99 27.17
N GLY A 271 0.67 -2.22 28.48
CA GLY A 271 -0.32 -1.83 29.49
C GLY A 271 -0.41 -0.32 29.64
N GLY A 272 0.74 0.35 29.76
CA GLY A 272 0.82 1.82 29.80
C GLY A 272 0.35 2.47 28.50
N LEU A 273 0.54 1.82 27.36
CA LEU A 273 0.12 2.33 26.05
C LEU A 273 -1.40 2.42 25.91
N VAL A 274 -2.14 1.41 26.39
CA VAL A 274 -3.62 1.45 26.42
C VAL A 274 -4.09 2.61 27.29
N PHE A 275 -3.50 2.77 28.48
CA PHE A 275 -3.84 3.88 29.37
C PHE A 275 -3.54 5.24 28.74
N TYR A 276 -2.39 5.39 28.08
CA TYR A 276 -1.98 6.64 27.45
C TYR A 276 -2.86 7.01 26.23
N SER A 277 -3.26 6.01 25.44
CA SER A 277 -4.02 6.23 24.20
C SER A 277 -5.53 6.38 24.44
N GLU A 278 -6.14 5.50 25.22
CA GLU A 278 -7.59 5.45 25.43
C GLU A 278 -8.06 6.06 26.76
N GLY A 279 -7.13 6.31 27.68
CA GLY A 279 -7.42 6.86 28.99
C GLY A 279 -8.02 5.84 29.99
N PRO A 280 -8.37 6.29 31.21
CA PRO A 280 -8.83 5.40 32.29
C PRO A 280 -10.12 4.65 31.97
N LEU A 281 -11.06 5.28 31.24
CA LEU A 281 -12.33 4.65 30.86
C LEU A 281 -12.16 3.60 29.76
N GLY A 282 -11.29 3.84 28.76
CA GLY A 282 -11.00 2.86 27.71
C GLY A 282 -10.33 1.60 28.26
N MET A 283 -9.43 1.77 29.24
CA MET A 283 -8.77 0.64 29.92
C MET A 283 -9.75 -0.38 30.51
N VAL A 284 -10.96 0.04 30.93
CA VAL A 284 -11.98 -0.85 31.48
C VAL A 284 -12.40 -1.93 30.46
N GLN A 285 -12.40 -1.59 29.18
CA GLN A 285 -12.80 -2.50 28.10
C GLN A 285 -11.81 -3.67 27.93
N HIS A 286 -10.54 -3.45 28.29
CA HIS A 286 -9.45 -4.42 28.13
C HIS A 286 -9.13 -5.21 29.41
N ILE A 287 -9.91 -5.02 30.48
CA ILE A 287 -9.71 -5.75 31.75
C ILE A 287 -9.77 -7.28 31.55
N PRO A 288 -10.75 -7.84 30.81
CA PRO A 288 -10.82 -9.29 30.59
C PRO A 288 -9.55 -9.85 29.93
N GLU A 289 -9.06 -9.18 28.89
CA GLU A 289 -7.84 -9.50 28.15
C GLU A 289 -6.61 -9.39 29.06
N ALA A 290 -6.51 -8.29 29.82
CA ALA A 290 -5.42 -8.06 30.76
C ALA A 290 -5.35 -9.16 31.84
N VAL A 291 -6.50 -9.57 32.40
CA VAL A 291 -6.56 -10.68 33.37
C VAL A 291 -6.13 -11.99 32.72
N ASN A 292 -6.54 -12.26 31.48
CA ASN A 292 -6.15 -13.47 30.77
C ASN A 292 -4.65 -13.49 30.45
N MET A 293 -4.09 -12.38 29.98
CA MET A 293 -2.66 -12.25 29.70
C MET A 293 -1.83 -12.35 30.98
N PHE A 294 -2.28 -11.75 32.09
CA PHE A 294 -1.63 -11.87 33.39
C PHE A 294 -1.60 -13.32 33.90
N LYS A 295 -2.72 -14.04 33.82
CA LYS A 295 -2.79 -15.48 34.19
C LYS A 295 -1.83 -16.34 33.36
N ASN A 296 -1.58 -15.96 32.11
CA ASN A 296 -0.65 -16.64 31.22
C ASN A 296 0.79 -16.11 31.30
N GLY A 297 1.10 -15.21 32.23
CA GLY A 297 2.45 -14.63 32.41
C GLY A 297 2.93 -13.76 31.25
N LYS A 298 2.01 -13.20 30.44
CA LYS A 298 2.31 -12.41 29.24
C LYS A 298 2.42 -10.90 29.48
N ILE A 299 2.05 -10.40 30.67
CA ILE A 299 2.16 -8.99 31.04
C ILE A 299 3.05 -8.85 32.28
N PRO A 300 4.13 -8.06 32.23
CA PRO A 300 4.86 -7.67 33.43
C PRO A 300 4.03 -6.68 34.25
N MET A 301 4.12 -6.75 35.58
CA MET A 301 3.50 -5.72 36.41
C MET A 301 4.15 -4.36 36.13
N PRO A 302 3.40 -3.23 36.17
CA PRO A 302 3.93 -1.91 35.80
C PRO A 302 5.21 -1.50 36.55
N TRP A 303 5.34 -1.91 37.81
CA TRP A 303 6.52 -1.66 38.66
C TRP A 303 7.72 -2.56 38.39
N ASN A 304 7.60 -3.55 37.52
CA ASN A 304 8.65 -4.50 37.17
C ASN A 304 8.89 -4.59 35.66
N LEU A 305 8.61 -3.50 34.94
CA LEU A 305 8.92 -3.40 33.51
C LEU A 305 10.45 -3.46 33.31
N PRO A 306 10.94 -4.44 32.52
CA PRO A 306 12.36 -4.53 32.23
C PRO A 306 12.81 -3.28 31.46
N LYS A 307 14.03 -2.81 31.73
CA LYS A 307 14.68 -1.76 30.96
C LYS A 307 15.72 -2.35 30.03
N SER A 308 15.85 -1.78 28.84
CA SER A 308 16.88 -2.19 27.89
C SER A 308 18.27 -1.91 28.45
N LYS A 309 19.21 -2.81 28.20
CA LYS A 309 20.62 -2.66 28.63
C LYS A 309 21.28 -1.43 28.00
N ASN A 310 20.84 -1.04 26.80
CA ASN A 310 21.38 0.10 26.04
C ASN A 310 20.44 1.31 26.04
N LEU A 311 19.71 1.53 27.15
CA LEU A 311 18.68 2.57 27.22
C LEU A 311 19.19 3.98 26.84
N GLU A 312 20.41 4.34 27.25
CA GLU A 312 20.98 5.66 26.94
C GLU A 312 21.26 5.84 25.44
N GLU A 313 21.67 4.76 24.76
CA GLU A 313 21.82 4.76 23.30
C GLU A 313 20.46 4.89 22.61
N ILE A 314 19.44 4.17 23.09
CA ILE A 314 18.07 4.26 22.59
C ILE A 314 17.53 5.68 22.73
N LYS A 315 17.68 6.31 23.90
CA LYS A 315 17.28 7.72 24.12
C LYS A 315 17.99 8.66 23.16
N LYS A 316 19.29 8.45 22.92
CA LYS A 316 20.04 9.23 21.93
C LYS A 316 19.47 9.05 20.53
N ILE A 317 19.15 7.82 20.12
CA ILE A 317 18.52 7.51 18.82
C ILE A 317 17.16 8.19 18.71
N VAL A 318 16.31 8.10 19.74
CA VAL A 318 15.00 8.77 19.76
C VAL A 318 15.18 10.27 19.64
N LYS A 319 16.13 10.87 20.35
CA LYS A 319 16.40 12.30 20.32
C LYS A 319 16.89 12.79 18.94
N ILE A 320 17.76 12.05 18.27
CA ILE A 320 18.27 12.43 16.93
C ILE A 320 17.26 12.13 15.80
N SER A 321 16.39 11.14 16.00
CA SER A 321 15.43 10.70 14.97
C SER A 321 14.08 11.41 15.07
N SER A 322 13.78 12.05 16.20
CA SER A 322 12.53 12.78 16.40
C SER A 322 12.54 14.09 15.60
N THR A 323 11.93 14.07 14.42
CA THR A 323 11.84 15.24 13.52
C THR A 323 10.68 16.17 13.85
N ALA A 324 9.68 15.71 14.60
CA ALA A 324 8.54 16.52 15.04
C ALA A 324 8.54 16.67 16.57
N LYS A 325 8.16 17.86 17.05
CA LYS A 325 7.85 18.10 18.46
C LYS A 325 6.34 17.94 18.67
N PHE A 326 5.98 17.26 19.74
CA PHE A 326 4.62 17.16 20.27
C PHE A 326 4.58 17.96 21.57
#